data_AF-A0A645GYK2-F1
#
_entry.id   AF-A0A645GYK2-F1
#
_cell.length_a   1.000
_cell.length_b   1.000
_cell.length_c   1.000
_cell.angle_alpha   90.00
_cell.angle_beta   90.00
_cell.angle_gamma   90.00
#
_symmetry.space_group_name_H-M   'P 1'
#
loop_
_entity.id
_entity.type
_entity.pdbx_description
1 polymer ?
#
loop_
_entity_poly.entity_id
_entity_poly.type
_entity_poly.pdbx_seq_one_letter_code
_entity_poly.pdbx_strand_id
1 'polypeptide(L)' 'MALEFHSVDVPWWKDIVIGLDEPLIHDGFIKVPEKPGLGIEALNDPVIQAHLNPKIPGLWESTDEWNQEFSNDRLWS' A
#
# COMPACT_ATOMS: atom_id res chain seq x y z
N MET A 1 18.10 -14.40 -0.42
CA MET A 1 17.02 -14.04 0.52
C MET A 1 15.70 -14.33 -0.17
N ALA A 2 14.68 -14.79 0.55
CA ALA A 2 13.36 -15.08 -0.01
C ALA A 2 12.31 -14.25 0.74
N LEU A 3 11.30 -13.79 0.01
CA LEU A 3 10.12 -13.11 0.54
C LEU A 3 8.89 -13.84 0.03
N GLU A 4 7.89 -14.01 0.88
CA GLU A 4 6.63 -14.64 0.52
C GLU A 4 5.81 -13.76 -0.44
N PHE A 5 5.08 -14.39 -1.36
CA PHE A 5 4.16 -13.72 -2.27
C PHE A 5 2.82 -14.46 -2.26
N HIS A 6 1.88 -13.96 -1.45
CA HIS A 6 0.55 -14.54 -1.26
C HIS A 6 -0.52 -13.98 -2.22
N SER A 7 -0.21 -12.90 -2.95
CA SER A 7 -1.16 -12.21 -3.83
C SER A 7 -1.08 -12.69 -5.30
N VAL A 8 -0.51 -13.87 -5.56
CA VAL A 8 -0.34 -14.41 -6.92
C VAL A 8 -1.66 -14.54 -7.68
N ASP A 9 -2.75 -14.85 -6.97
CA ASP A 9 -4.10 -15.01 -7.53
C ASP A 9 -4.93 -13.72 -7.49
N VAL A 10 -4.30 -12.56 -7.24
CA VAL A 10 -4.96 -11.25 -7.16
C VAL A 10 -4.47 -10.39 -8.32
N PRO A 11 -5.13 -10.42 -9.50
CA PRO A 11 -4.58 -9.83 -10.73
C PRO A 11 -4.30 -8.33 -10.65
N TRP A 12 -5.10 -7.60 -9.87
CA TRP A 12 -5.01 -6.16 -9.70
C TRP A 12 -4.00 -5.72 -8.63
N TRP A 13 -3.42 -6.65 -7.87
CA TRP A 13 -2.59 -6.33 -6.70
C TRP A 13 -1.40 -5.43 -7.05
N LYS A 14 -0.71 -5.70 -8.17
CA LYS A 14 0.43 -4.86 -8.58
C LYS A 14 -0.01 -3.45 -9.00
N ASP A 15 -1.24 -3.31 -9.48
CA ASP A 15 -1.74 -2.07 -10.10
C ASP A 15 -2.09 -1.01 -9.05
N ILE A 16 -1.99 -1.35 -7.76
CA ILE A 16 -2.07 -0.40 -6.63
C ILE A 16 -0.96 0.66 -6.72
N VAL A 17 0.19 0.35 -7.32
CA VAL A 17 1.34 1.25 -7.41
C VAL A 17 1.66 1.62 -8.86
N ILE A 18 2.19 2.82 -9.07
CA ILE A 18 2.63 3.33 -10.37
C ILE A 18 4.16 3.46 -10.39
N GLY A 19 4.80 3.21 -11.53
CA GLY A 19 6.21 3.54 -11.77
C GLY A 19 7.22 2.42 -11.53
N LEU A 20 6.75 1.18 -11.25
CA LEU A 20 7.57 -0.03 -11.22
C LEU A 20 7.59 -0.75 -12.57
N ASP A 21 8.58 -1.61 -12.76
CA ASP A 21 8.77 -2.40 -13.99
C ASP A 21 7.62 -3.40 -14.19
N GLU A 22 7.33 -3.69 -15.46
CA GLU A 22 6.31 -4.66 -15.87
C GLU A 22 6.92 -5.74 -16.79
N PRO A 23 6.80 -7.03 -16.45
CA PRO A 23 6.22 -7.58 -15.21
C PRO A 23 7.10 -7.31 -13.97
N LEU A 24 6.49 -7.10 -12.81
CA LEU A 24 7.24 -6.83 -11.56
C LEU A 24 8.16 -7.99 -11.14
N ILE A 25 7.69 -9.23 -11.34
CA ILE A 25 8.41 -10.45 -10.97
C ILE A 25 8.94 -11.09 -12.25
N HIS A 26 10.26 -11.28 -12.30
CA HIS A 26 10.97 -11.98 -13.38
C HIS A 26 11.62 -13.24 -12.81
N ASP A 27 11.20 -14.41 -13.28
CA ASP A 27 11.77 -15.71 -12.87
C ASP A 27 11.80 -15.95 -11.35
N GLY A 28 10.81 -15.41 -10.63
CA GLY A 28 10.72 -15.51 -9.16
C GLY A 28 11.54 -14.45 -8.42
N PHE A 29 12.09 -13.45 -9.12
CA PHE A 29 12.86 -12.35 -8.54
C PHE A 29 12.22 -11.00 -8.84
N ILE A 30 12.37 -10.07 -7.90
CA ILE A 30 12.05 -8.66 -8.10
C ILE A 30 13.37 -7.89 -8.08
N LYS A 31 13.57 -7.00 -9.05
CA LYS A 31 14.69 -6.07 -9.03
C LYS A 31 14.39 -4.96 -8.03
N VAL A 32 15.28 -4.75 -7.06
CA VAL A 32 15.16 -3.62 -6.13
C VAL A 32 15.40 -2.31 -6.91
N PRO A 33 14.48 -1.33 -6.85
CA PRO A 33 14.65 -0.06 -7.57
C PRO A 33 15.78 0.80 -6.98
N GLU A 34 16.44 1.57 -7.84
CA GLU A 34 17.44 2.58 -7.46
C GLU A 34 16.83 3.99 -7.29
N LYS A 35 15.53 4.14 -7.58
CA LYS A 35 14.77 5.39 -7.40
C LYS A 35 14.58 5.67 -5.89
N PRO A 36 14.42 6.95 -5.48
CA PRO A 36 14.23 7.30 -4.07
C PRO A 36 13.07 6.57 -3.37
N GLY A 37 13.22 6.31 -2.07
CA GLY A 37 12.18 5.68 -1.25
C GLY A 37 11.93 4.23 -1.68
N LEU A 38 10.66 3.88 -1.90
CA LEU A 38 10.26 2.55 -2.38
C LEU A 38 10.35 2.40 -3.91
N GLY A 39 10.75 3.45 -4.62
CA GLY A 39 10.86 3.48 -6.08
C GLY A 39 9.53 3.51 -6.85
N ILE A 40 8.39 3.59 -6.14
CA ILE A 40 7.08 3.90 -6.72
C ILE A 40 6.93 5.41 -6.95
N GLU A 41 6.17 5.78 -7.97
CA GLU A 41 5.89 7.18 -8.33
C GLU A 41 4.63 7.70 -7.63
N ALA A 42 3.60 6.86 -7.53
CA ALA A 42 2.34 7.19 -6.85
C ALA A 42 1.58 5.91 -6.48
N LEU A 43 0.55 6.09 -5.65
CA LEU A 43 -0.51 5.13 -5.45
C LEU A 43 -1.63 5.36 -6.47
N ASN A 44 -2.22 4.28 -6.96
CA ASN A 44 -3.28 4.31 -7.97
C ASN A 44 -4.65 4.38 -7.29
N ASP A 45 -5.10 5.60 -7.00
CA ASP A 45 -6.37 5.86 -6.32
C ASP A 45 -7.58 5.15 -6.97
N PRO A 46 -7.75 5.14 -8.31
CA PRO A 46 -8.82 4.37 -8.95
C PRO A 46 -8.83 2.87 -8.61
N VAL A 47 -7.66 2.22 -8.60
CA VAL A 47 -7.54 0.78 -8.27
C VAL A 47 -7.83 0.55 -6.80
N ILE A 48 -7.29 1.40 -5.93
CA ILE A 48 -7.53 1.32 -4.48
C ILE A 48 -9.04 1.48 -4.22
N GLN A 49 -9.66 2.54 -4.75
CA GLN A 49 -11.07 2.84 -4.58
C GLN A 49 -11.98 1.68 -5.02
N ALA A 50 -11.64 1.02 -6.14
CA ALA A 50 -12.41 -0.11 -6.66
C ALA A 50 -12.37 -1.36 -5.74
N HIS A 51 -11.36 -1.46 -4.87
CA HIS A 51 -11.12 -2.63 -4.02
C HIS A 51 -11.13 -2.33 -2.52
N LEU A 52 -11.67 -1.18 -2.10
CA LEU A 52 -11.84 -0.85 -0.69
C LEU A 52 -12.77 -1.84 0.01
N ASN A 53 -12.53 -2.03 1.30
CA ASN A 53 -13.43 -2.82 2.13
C ASN A 53 -14.82 -2.15 2.13
N PRO A 54 -15.90 -2.84 1.74
CA PRO A 54 -17.23 -2.26 1.69
C PRO A 54 -17.74 -1.71 3.04
N LYS A 55 -17.17 -2.18 4.16
CA LYS A 55 -17.51 -1.71 5.52
C LYS A 55 -16.72 -0.46 5.94
N ILE A 56 -15.64 -0.15 5.23
CA ILE A 56 -14.73 0.97 5.52
C ILE A 56 -14.33 1.60 4.16
N PRO A 57 -15.25 2.32 3.50
CA PRO A 57 -15.08 2.76 2.11
C PRO A 57 -14.28 4.07 1.98
N GLY A 58 -13.75 4.61 3.08
CA GLY A 58 -12.98 5.84 3.09
C GLY A 58 -11.66 5.70 2.32
N LEU A 59 -11.39 6.63 1.40
CA LEU A 59 -10.10 6.77 0.72
C LEU A 59 -9.50 8.11 1.09
N TRP A 60 -8.33 8.10 1.73
CA TRP A 60 -7.63 9.32 2.15
C TRP A 60 -8.53 10.32 2.90
N GLU A 61 -9.42 9.81 3.76
CA GLU A 61 -10.31 10.66 4.55
C GLU A 61 -9.50 11.59 5.45
N SER A 62 -10.10 12.74 5.79
CA SER A 62 -9.49 13.62 6.78
C SER A 62 -9.31 12.86 8.09
N THR A 63 -8.22 13.15 8.79
CA THR A 63 -7.96 12.63 10.14
C THR A 63 -8.22 13.70 11.20
N ASP A 64 -8.99 14.74 10.87
CA ASP A 64 -9.20 15.88 11.76
C ASP A 64 -9.92 15.51 13.06
N GLU A 65 -10.73 14.46 13.06
CA GLU A 65 -11.38 13.97 14.27
C GLU A 65 -10.37 13.56 15.35
N TRP A 66 -9.17 13.13 14.95
CA TRP A 66 -8.11 12.72 15.87
C TRP A 66 -7.35 13.91 16.47
N ASN A 67 -7.48 15.13 15.92
CA ASN A 67 -6.77 16.31 16.43
C ASN A 67 -7.19 16.70 17.85
N GLN A 68 -8.37 16.26 18.30
CA GLN A 68 -8.91 16.54 19.64
C GLN A 68 -9.12 15.27 20.47
N GLU A 69 -8.73 14.11 19.94
CA GLU A 69 -8.93 12.84 20.64
C GLU A 69 -7.95 12.74 21.82
N PHE A 70 -8.52 12.61 23.02
CA PHE A 70 -7.72 12.46 24.23
C PHE A 70 -7.34 10.98 24.43
N SER A 71 -6.10 10.63 24.09
CA SER A 71 -5.53 9.32 24.42
C SER A 71 -4.66 9.42 25.68
N ASN A 72 -4.87 8.53 26.65
CA ASN A 72 -3.96 8.36 27.77
C ASN A 72 -2.70 7.63 27.28
N ASP A 73 -1.78 8.35 26.63
CA ASP A 73 -0.46 7.82 26.30
C ASP A 73 0.39 7.75 27.58
N ARG A 74 0.15 6.71 28.38
CA ARG A 74 0.95 6.41 29.56
C ARG A 74 2.02 5.42 29.17
N LEU A 75 3.28 5.88 29.15
CA LEU A 75 4.44 5.00 29.03
C LEU A 75 4.51 3.95 30.16
N TRP A 76 3.90 4.22 31.32
CA TRP A 76 3.77 3.30 32.44
C TRP A 76 2.44 3.56 33.17
N SER A 77 1.64 2.51 33.37
CA SER A 77 0.40 2.50 34.15
C SER A 77 0.60 1.86 35.52
#